data_AF-Q6D1R1-F1
#
_entry.id   AF-Q6D1R1-F1
#
_cell.length_a   1.000
_cell.length_b   1.000
_cell.length_c   1.000
_cell.angle_alpha   90.00
_cell.angle_beta   90.00
_cell.angle_gamma   90.00
#
_symmetry.space_group_name_H-M   'P 1'
#
loop_
_entity.id
_entity.type
_entity.pdbx_description
1 polymer ?
#
loop_
_entity_poly.entity_id
_entity_poly.type
_entity_poly.pdbx_seq_one_letter_code
_entity_poly.pdbx_strand_id
1 'polypeptide(L)'
;MMRRGGQHLSPDPIGLGGGIQPQSYVHNPLEWVDPLGLTESGCKQPNSPENSQKPEVKKPNISTKIHDGAQGKHIEGHNNYVEGKSVIDAKPQELLDNYHAGNVNTSRVINENKIKVDFGDVNGTHKDMNGTNTSTSWGLIHSRKNGAHIVPALPDTI
;
A
#
# COMPACT_ATOMS: atom_id res chain seq x y z
N MET A 1 56.44 -3.18 -1.50
CA MET A 1 56.22 -1.74 -1.77
C MET A 1 55.78 -1.62 -3.24
N MET A 2 54.54 -1.25 -3.64
CA MET A 2 53.85 0.06 -3.53
C MET A 2 54.78 1.24 -3.91
N ARG A 3 54.44 2.24 -4.76
CA ARG A 3 53.15 2.80 -5.17
C ARG A 3 53.36 3.96 -6.19
N ARG A 4 52.31 4.25 -6.98
CA ARG A 4 51.90 5.57 -7.55
C ARG A 4 52.83 6.23 -8.59
N GLY A 5 52.35 6.98 -9.58
CA GLY A 5 51.00 7.44 -9.85
C GLY A 5 50.95 8.16 -11.20
N GLY A 6 49.78 8.13 -11.83
CA GLY A 6 49.39 9.05 -12.89
C GLY A 6 48.12 9.73 -12.43
N GLN A 7 48.25 10.97 -11.95
CA GLN A 7 47.14 11.88 -11.71
C GLN A 7 47.23 13.02 -12.74
N HIS A 8 46.13 13.30 -13.42
CA HIS A 8 45.78 14.61 -13.97
C HIS A 8 44.25 14.69 -13.84
N LEU A 9 43.70 15.51 -12.93
CA LEU A 9 43.53 16.98 -12.99
C LEU A 9 42.41 17.41 -13.93
N SER A 10 41.16 17.21 -13.51
CA SER A 10 40.06 18.20 -13.44
C SER A 10 38.81 17.51 -12.89
N PRO A 11 38.09 18.06 -11.90
CA PRO A 11 36.76 17.58 -11.54
C PRO A 11 35.75 17.95 -12.64
N ASP A 12 34.95 16.98 -13.10
CA ASP A 12 33.78 17.21 -13.96
C ASP A 12 32.76 18.08 -13.22
N PRO A 13 32.25 19.17 -13.83
CA PRO A 13 31.36 20.11 -13.18
C PRO A 13 29.93 19.57 -13.18
N ILE A 14 29.65 18.58 -12.34
CA ILE A 14 28.32 18.39 -11.76
C ILE A 14 28.48 17.64 -10.44
N GLY A 15 28.29 18.38 -9.35
CA GLY A 15 28.62 17.97 -7.99
C GLY A 15 27.65 16.95 -7.39
N LEU A 16 27.56 15.74 -7.97
CA LEU A 16 26.98 14.60 -7.27
C LEU A 16 28.10 13.64 -6.86
N GLY A 17 28.37 13.62 -5.55
CA GLY A 17 29.27 12.65 -4.93
C GLY A 17 28.85 11.23 -5.28
N GLY A 18 29.74 10.49 -5.95
CA GLY A 18 29.52 9.11 -6.34
C GLY A 18 29.53 8.15 -5.15
N GLY A 19 28.50 7.31 -5.08
CA GLY A 19 28.37 6.21 -4.13
C GLY A 19 27.53 5.04 -4.68
N ILE A 20 28.22 4.08 -5.30
CA ILE A 20 28.03 2.61 -5.39
C ILE A 20 26.59 2.02 -5.38
N GLN A 21 26.03 1.73 -6.56
CA GLN A 21 25.93 0.38 -7.14
C GLN A 21 25.47 0.45 -8.62
N PRO A 22 26.27 -0.04 -9.58
CA PRO A 22 25.93 -0.03 -11.00
C PRO A 22 25.32 -1.37 -11.39
N GLN A 23 24.02 -1.60 -11.16
CA GLN A 23 23.29 -2.71 -11.79
C GLN A 23 21.92 -2.21 -12.28
N SER A 24 21.93 -1.11 -13.03
CA SER A 24 20.83 -0.80 -13.94
C SER A 24 20.93 -1.74 -15.13
N TYR A 25 20.23 -2.88 -15.08
CA TYR A 25 19.68 -3.65 -16.20
C TYR A 25 18.71 -4.64 -15.53
N VAL A 26 17.46 -4.76 -15.94
CA VAL A 26 17.05 -5.13 -17.29
C VAL A 26 15.79 -4.33 -17.64
N HIS A 27 15.86 -3.53 -18.72
CA HIS A 27 14.70 -3.32 -19.60
C HIS A 27 14.09 -4.70 -19.78
N ASN A 28 12.83 -4.98 -19.45
CA ASN A 28 12.22 -6.22 -19.94
C ASN A 28 11.69 -5.93 -21.35
N PRO A 29 12.47 -6.21 -22.42
CA PRO A 29 12.20 -5.71 -23.75
C PRO A 29 11.91 -6.92 -24.65
N LEU A 30 10.66 -7.08 -25.09
CA LEU A 30 10.23 -8.19 -25.97
C LEU A 30 10.03 -9.49 -25.16
N GLU A 31 9.08 -10.38 -25.40
CA GLU A 31 8.16 -10.62 -26.51
C GLU A 31 7.21 -11.72 -26.02
N TRP A 32 5.98 -11.77 -26.53
CA TRP A 32 5.19 -13.01 -26.42
C TRP A 32 5.92 -14.15 -27.12
N VAL A 33 6.12 -15.26 -26.43
CA VAL A 33 6.26 -16.59 -27.03
C VAL A 33 5.50 -17.59 -26.14
N ASP A 34 4.36 -18.06 -26.65
CA ASP A 34 3.73 -19.33 -26.26
C ASP A 34 4.06 -20.35 -27.37
N PRO A 35 5.01 -21.28 -27.16
CA PRO A 35 5.42 -22.20 -28.21
C PRO A 35 4.88 -23.64 -28.05
N LEU A 36 3.99 -23.97 -27.11
CA LEU A 36 3.53 -25.35 -26.89
C LEU A 36 2.12 -25.35 -26.27
N GLY A 37 1.05 -25.75 -26.95
CA GLY A 37 0.92 -27.06 -27.60
C GLY A 37 0.10 -27.97 -26.68
N LEU A 38 -1.15 -28.21 -27.06
CA LEU A 38 -2.17 -29.03 -26.40
C LEU A 38 -1.67 -30.39 -25.87
N THR A 39 -2.46 -30.94 -24.93
CA THR A 39 -2.55 -32.37 -24.54
C THR A 39 -1.50 -32.85 -23.50
N GLU A 40 -1.70 -33.81 -22.57
CA GLU A 40 -2.64 -34.93 -22.42
C GLU A 40 -3.00 -35.20 -20.96
N SER A 41 -4.17 -35.84 -20.79
CA SER A 41 -4.42 -37.05 -20.01
C SER A 41 -3.55 -37.36 -18.78
N GLY A 42 -4.24 -37.63 -17.67
CA GLY A 42 -3.63 -37.86 -16.37
C GLY A 42 -2.62 -38.99 -16.32
N CYS A 43 -1.64 -38.82 -15.44
CA CYS A 43 -0.84 -39.89 -14.85
C CYS A 43 -0.42 -39.46 -13.44
N LYS A 44 -0.42 -40.42 -12.52
CA LYS A 44 -0.17 -40.23 -11.09
C LYS A 44 1.35 -40.15 -10.78
N GLN A 45 1.62 -39.57 -9.60
CA GLN A 45 2.82 -39.69 -8.72
C GLN A 45 4.05 -38.83 -9.10
N PRO A 46 5.02 -38.57 -8.19
CA PRO A 46 5.10 -38.77 -6.73
C PRO A 46 5.55 -37.50 -5.95
N ASN A 47 5.64 -37.62 -4.63
CA ASN A 47 6.10 -36.57 -3.71
C ASN A 47 7.51 -36.05 -4.05
N SER A 48 7.68 -34.72 -4.16
CA SER A 48 8.93 -34.03 -3.82
C SER A 48 8.66 -32.57 -3.41
N PRO A 49 9.47 -32.00 -2.52
CA PRO A 49 9.17 -30.74 -1.84
C PRO A 49 9.71 -29.57 -2.67
N GLU A 50 8.85 -28.88 -3.41
CA GLU A 50 9.21 -27.59 -3.99
C GLU A 50 8.60 -26.49 -3.15
N ASN A 51 9.44 -25.93 -2.27
CA ASN A 51 9.22 -24.72 -1.52
C ASN A 51 9.12 -23.53 -2.49
N SER A 52 8.01 -23.43 -3.23
CA SER A 52 7.57 -22.20 -3.85
C SER A 52 6.88 -21.37 -2.76
N GLN A 53 7.67 -20.69 -1.93
CA GLN A 53 7.17 -19.53 -1.18
C GLN A 53 6.86 -18.41 -2.18
N LYS A 54 5.77 -18.57 -2.93
CA LYS A 54 4.92 -17.45 -3.33
C LYS A 54 4.63 -16.70 -2.02
N PRO A 55 4.91 -15.40 -1.87
CA PRO A 55 4.53 -14.70 -0.65
C PRO A 55 3.03 -14.86 -0.51
N GLU A 56 2.61 -15.68 0.44
CA GLU A 56 1.23 -15.87 0.80
C GLU A 56 0.77 -14.51 1.29
N VAL A 57 0.04 -13.77 0.46
CA VAL A 57 -0.57 -12.49 0.85
C VAL A 57 -1.54 -12.85 1.95
N LYS A 58 -1.09 -12.78 3.21
CA LYS A 58 -1.94 -12.94 4.38
C LYS A 58 -3.07 -11.94 4.22
N LYS A 59 -4.26 -12.43 3.90
CA LYS A 59 -5.45 -11.58 3.78
C LYS A 59 -5.64 -10.91 5.14
N PRO A 60 -5.69 -9.58 5.21
CA PRO A 60 -5.89 -8.90 6.48
C PRO A 60 -7.24 -9.27 7.07
N ASN A 61 -7.31 -9.46 8.38
CA ASN A 61 -8.54 -9.72 9.11
C ASN A 61 -9.27 -8.40 9.36
N ILE A 62 -9.95 -7.92 8.31
CA ILE A 62 -10.75 -6.70 8.38
C ILE A 62 -12.16 -7.06 8.82
N SER A 63 -12.62 -6.42 9.90
CA SER A 63 -14.00 -6.57 10.39
C SER A 63 -14.98 -6.02 9.35
N THR A 64 -16.18 -6.60 9.29
CA THR A 64 -17.28 -6.14 8.43
C THR A 64 -18.13 -5.06 9.08
N LYS A 65 -17.88 -4.74 10.36
CA LYS A 65 -18.68 -3.76 11.12
C LYS A 65 -17.83 -2.59 11.56
N ILE A 66 -18.36 -1.38 11.44
CA ILE A 66 -17.73 -0.18 12.00
C ILE A 66 -17.90 -0.15 13.52
N HIS A 67 -16.80 0.18 14.20
CA HIS A 67 -16.81 0.50 15.62
C HIS A 67 -17.20 1.97 15.80
N ASP A 68 -18.46 2.21 16.12
CA ASP A 68 -19.06 3.54 16.31
C ASP A 68 -18.19 4.50 17.15
N GLY A 69 -17.89 4.15 18.41
CA GLY A 69 -17.09 5.02 19.28
C GLY A 69 -15.66 5.30 18.78
N ALA A 70 -15.04 4.39 18.02
CA ALA A 70 -13.70 4.62 17.46
C ALA A 70 -13.78 5.50 16.20
N GLN A 71 -14.81 5.26 15.38
CA GLN A 71 -15.09 6.04 14.17
C GLN A 71 -15.52 7.47 14.51
N GLY A 72 -16.31 7.66 15.56
CA GLY A 72 -16.83 8.95 16.01
C GLY A 72 -15.74 9.99 16.30
N LYS A 73 -14.50 9.57 16.56
CA LYS A 73 -13.33 10.47 16.69
C LYS A 73 -13.03 11.28 15.42
N HIS A 74 -13.57 10.83 14.29
CA HIS A 74 -13.35 11.40 12.97
C HIS A 74 -14.66 11.91 12.32
N ILE A 75 -15.78 11.92 13.03
CA ILE A 75 -17.08 12.40 12.53
C ILE A 75 -17.44 13.70 13.24
N GLU A 76 -17.59 14.80 12.50
CA GLU A 76 -18.04 16.07 13.07
C GLU A 76 -19.43 15.93 13.69
N GLY A 77 -19.61 16.43 14.92
CA GLY A 77 -20.87 16.34 15.65
C GLY A 77 -21.08 15.05 16.44
N HIS A 78 -20.18 14.07 16.38
CA HIS A 78 -20.24 12.90 17.26
C HIS A 78 -19.81 13.24 18.70
N ASN A 79 -20.40 12.58 19.69
CA ASN A 79 -20.07 12.78 21.12
C ASN A 79 -18.61 12.45 21.50
N ASN A 80 -17.85 11.84 20.58
CA ASN A 80 -16.49 11.39 20.77
C ASN A 80 -15.54 12.04 19.76
N TYR A 81 -16.01 13.07 19.05
CA TYR A 81 -15.21 13.84 18.13
C TYR A 81 -14.05 14.52 18.87
N VAL A 82 -12.86 14.45 18.29
CA VAL A 82 -11.67 15.08 18.84
C VAL A 82 -11.20 16.14 17.87
N GLU A 83 -11.26 17.40 18.29
CA GLU A 83 -10.77 18.53 17.50
C GLU A 83 -9.29 18.34 17.16
N GLY A 84 -8.93 18.61 15.90
CA GLY A 84 -7.56 18.42 15.40
C GLY A 84 -7.31 17.05 14.76
N LYS A 85 -8.33 16.19 14.63
CA LYS A 85 -8.25 14.95 13.84
C LYS A 85 -8.80 15.11 12.42
N SER A 86 -8.39 14.22 11.53
CA SER A 86 -8.97 14.08 10.19
C SER A 86 -10.47 13.80 10.28
N VAL A 87 -11.25 14.41 9.40
CA VAL A 87 -12.71 14.32 9.35
C VAL A 87 -13.15 13.41 8.20
N ILE A 88 -14.13 12.55 8.43
CA ILE A 88 -14.77 11.74 7.39
C ILE A 88 -16.12 12.37 7.03
N ASP A 89 -16.32 12.65 5.75
CA ASP A 89 -17.56 13.23 5.23
C ASP A 89 -18.50 12.13 4.70
N ALA A 90 -17.94 11.00 4.27
CA ALA A 90 -18.66 9.85 3.77
C ALA A 90 -19.17 8.92 4.90
N LYS A 91 -20.16 8.10 4.58
CA LYS A 91 -20.69 7.08 5.51
C LYS A 91 -19.67 5.97 5.72
N PRO A 92 -19.14 5.77 6.94
CA PRO A 92 -18.04 4.83 7.18
C PRO A 92 -18.38 3.38 6.86
N GLN A 93 -19.63 2.96 7.07
CA GLN A 93 -20.07 1.60 6.79
C GLN A 93 -20.12 1.32 5.29
N GLU A 94 -20.59 2.28 4.47
CA GLU A 94 -20.61 2.14 3.01
C GLU A 94 -19.19 1.99 2.45
N LEU A 95 -18.22 2.74 2.96
CA LEU A 95 -16.81 2.60 2.57
C LEU A 95 -16.23 1.23 2.92
N LEU A 96 -16.58 0.72 4.11
CA LEU A 96 -16.13 -0.60 4.54
C LEU A 96 -16.77 -1.69 3.67
N ASP A 97 -18.05 -1.57 3.37
CA ASP A 97 -18.78 -2.51 2.52
C ASP A 97 -18.22 -2.50 1.09
N ASN A 98 -17.92 -1.32 0.53
CA ASN A 98 -17.27 -1.17 -0.76
C ASN A 98 -15.89 -1.85 -0.80
N TYR A 99 -15.10 -1.71 0.26
CA TYR A 99 -13.83 -2.41 0.40
C TYR A 99 -14.02 -3.94 0.37
N HIS A 100 -14.97 -4.48 1.15
CA HIS A 100 -15.25 -5.92 1.16
C HIS A 100 -15.83 -6.42 -0.16
N ALA A 101 -16.55 -5.57 -0.90
CA ALA A 101 -17.06 -5.85 -2.24
C ALA A 101 -15.97 -5.77 -3.33
N GLY A 102 -14.77 -5.28 -2.99
CA GLY A 102 -13.68 -5.06 -3.95
C GLY A 102 -13.87 -3.82 -4.83
N ASN A 103 -14.79 -2.92 -4.48
CA ASN A 103 -15.04 -1.67 -5.19
C ASN A 103 -14.11 -0.55 -4.68
N VAL A 104 -12.81 -0.76 -4.82
CA VAL A 104 -11.74 0.17 -4.42
C VAL A 104 -10.67 0.21 -5.51
N ASN A 105 -10.01 1.36 -5.70
CA ASN A 105 -9.00 1.51 -6.75
C ASN A 105 -7.77 0.64 -6.47
N THR A 106 -7.23 0.76 -5.26
CA THR A 106 -6.07 0.00 -4.82
C THR A 106 -6.09 -0.17 -3.31
N SER A 107 -5.42 -1.22 -2.84
CA SER A 107 -5.24 -1.44 -1.41
C SER A 107 -3.86 -2.02 -1.12
N ARG A 108 -3.29 -1.58 0.00
CA ARG A 108 -1.98 -1.97 0.49
C ARG A 108 -2.09 -2.45 1.92
N VAL A 109 -1.82 -3.73 2.13
CA VAL A 109 -1.76 -4.33 3.47
C VAL A 109 -0.55 -3.76 4.22
N ILE A 110 -0.80 -3.15 5.37
CA ILE A 110 0.27 -2.68 6.27
C ILE A 110 0.58 -3.77 7.29
N ASN A 111 -0.46 -4.35 7.89
CA ASN A 111 -0.35 -5.52 8.77
C ASN A 111 -1.68 -6.30 8.77
N GLU A 112 -1.75 -7.37 9.57
CA GLU A 112 -2.90 -8.27 9.63
C GLU A 112 -4.22 -7.57 9.97
N ASN A 113 -4.19 -6.44 10.68
CA ASN A 113 -5.37 -5.70 11.15
C ASN A 113 -5.44 -4.28 10.60
N LYS A 114 -4.58 -3.92 9.65
CA LYS A 114 -4.45 -2.56 9.12
C LYS A 114 -4.17 -2.59 7.64
N ILE A 115 -5.01 -1.89 6.89
CA ILE A 115 -4.87 -1.74 5.45
C ILE A 115 -5.01 -0.28 5.05
N LYS A 116 -4.21 0.15 4.08
CA LYS A 116 -4.37 1.44 3.41
C LYS A 116 -5.14 1.20 2.12
N VAL A 117 -6.17 1.98 1.88
CA VAL A 117 -7.09 1.79 0.76
C VAL A 117 -7.28 3.14 0.07
N ASP A 118 -7.24 3.12 -1.26
CA ASP A 118 -7.76 4.20 -2.08
C ASP A 118 -9.20 3.85 -2.46
N PHE A 119 -10.14 4.56 -1.87
CA PHE A 119 -11.56 4.33 -2.10
C PHE A 119 -12.06 4.97 -3.40
N GLY A 120 -11.21 5.72 -4.12
CA GLY A 120 -11.53 6.33 -5.41
C GLY A 120 -12.32 7.63 -5.34
N ASP A 121 -13.25 7.76 -4.40
CA ASP A 121 -13.99 9.00 -4.14
C ASP A 121 -13.39 9.79 -2.97
N VAL A 122 -13.50 11.12 -3.00
CA VAL A 122 -13.11 11.97 -1.86
C VAL A 122 -14.03 11.67 -0.69
N ASN A 123 -13.47 11.01 0.34
CA ASN A 123 -14.25 10.42 1.43
C ASN A 123 -14.02 11.09 2.78
N GLY A 124 -13.11 12.05 2.81
CA GLY A 124 -12.87 12.87 3.98
C GLY A 124 -11.74 13.86 3.78
N THR A 125 -11.40 14.51 4.87
CA THR A 125 -10.39 15.56 4.97
C THR A 125 -9.29 15.11 5.94
N HIS A 126 -8.07 14.98 5.45
CA HIS A 126 -6.88 14.75 6.27
C HIS A 126 -6.39 16.08 6.86
N LYS A 127 -6.22 16.14 8.18
CA LYS A 127 -5.69 17.33 8.87
C LYS A 127 -4.21 17.14 9.20
N ASP A 128 -3.36 18.05 8.74
CA ASP A 128 -1.92 18.03 9.04
C ASP A 128 -1.58 18.69 10.40
N MET A 129 -0.30 18.64 10.79
CA MET A 129 0.19 19.25 12.04
C MET A 129 0.09 20.78 12.05
N ASN A 130 -0.02 21.41 10.88
CA ASN A 130 -0.17 22.86 10.74
C ASN A 130 -1.64 23.29 10.76
N GLY A 131 -2.57 22.33 10.85
CA GLY A 131 -4.01 22.56 10.81
C GLY A 131 -4.58 22.69 9.40
N THR A 132 -3.80 22.46 8.35
CA THR A 132 -4.28 22.44 6.96
C THR A 132 -5.14 21.21 6.72
N ASN A 133 -6.28 21.44 6.08
CA ASN A 133 -7.24 20.42 5.69
C ASN A 133 -7.02 20.03 4.23
N THR A 134 -6.66 18.78 3.97
CA THR A 134 -6.46 18.24 2.61
C THR A 134 -7.51 17.19 2.32
N SER A 135 -8.36 17.43 1.32
CA SER A 135 -9.32 16.43 0.84
C SER A 135 -8.59 15.17 0.34
N THR A 136 -9.09 13.99 0.68
CA THR A 136 -8.44 12.73 0.30
C THR A 136 -9.44 11.62 -0.03
N SER A 137 -9.10 10.81 -1.03
CA SER A 137 -9.76 9.54 -1.33
C SER A 137 -9.15 8.36 -0.58
N TRP A 138 -8.01 8.58 0.06
CA TRP A 138 -7.24 7.56 0.75
C TRP A 138 -7.65 7.47 2.22
N GLY A 139 -7.71 6.24 2.73
CA GLY A 139 -7.93 6.00 4.14
C GLY A 139 -7.25 4.75 4.66
N LEU A 140 -7.05 4.74 5.98
CA LEU A 140 -6.53 3.61 6.73
C LEU A 140 -7.69 2.93 7.43
N ILE A 141 -7.93 1.67 7.09
CA ILE A 141 -8.88 0.82 7.81
C ILE A 141 -8.11 0.10 8.91
N HIS A 142 -8.51 0.34 10.16
CA HIS A 142 -7.99 -0.33 11.34
C HIS A 142 -9.05 -1.26 11.91
N SER A 143 -8.79 -2.56 11.85
CA SER A 143 -9.64 -3.60 12.42
C SER A 143 -9.22 -3.95 13.84
N ARG A 144 -10.19 -4.12 14.75
CA ARG A 144 -9.99 -4.63 16.12
C ARG A 144 -11.12 -5.59 16.49
N LYS A 145 -11.01 -6.25 17.65
CA LYS A 145 -12.03 -7.18 18.20
C LYS A 145 -13.46 -6.62 18.18
N ASN A 146 -13.60 -5.31 18.38
CA ASN A 146 -14.90 -4.63 18.51
C ASN A 146 -15.37 -3.94 17.20
N GLY A 147 -14.68 -4.15 16.08
CA GLY A 147 -15.01 -3.55 14.77
C GLY A 147 -13.85 -2.79 14.13
N ALA A 148 -14.10 -2.30 12.92
CA ALA A 148 -13.17 -1.49 12.14
C ALA A 148 -13.43 0.01 12.30
N HIS A 149 -12.43 0.83 12.07
CA HIS A 149 -12.62 2.28 11.87
C HIS A 149 -11.71 2.77 10.75
N ILE A 150 -12.15 3.80 10.05
CA ILE A 150 -11.52 4.37 8.87
C ILE A 150 -10.98 5.75 9.25
N VAL A 151 -9.70 5.97 8.97
CA VAL A 151 -9.01 7.23 9.20
C VAL A 151 -8.58 7.82 7.85
N PRO A 152 -9.04 9.02 7.46
CA PRO A 152 -8.56 9.68 6.24
C PRO A 152 -7.04 9.88 6.28
N ALA A 153 -6.37 9.54 5.20
CA ALA A 153 -4.91 9.53 5.08
C ALA A 153 -4.47 10.21 3.77
N LEU A 154 -3.23 10.69 3.70
CA LEU A 154 -2.68 11.24 2.46
C LEU A 154 -2.45 10.14 1.40
N PRO A 155 -2.49 10.49 0.09
CA PRO A 155 -2.12 9.56 -0.97
C PRO A 155 -0.70 9.03 -0.77
N ASP A 156 -0.43 7.82 -1.24
CA ASP A 156 0.95 7.35 -1.34
C ASP A 156 1.67 8.22 -2.39
N THR A 157 2.78 8.85 -1.99
CA THR A 157 3.68 9.52 -2.92
C THR A 157 4.40 8.46 -3.74
N ILE A 158 4.22 8.50 -5.06
CA ILE A 158 4.89 7.63 -6.03
C ILE A 158 6.39 7.92 -6.10
#